data_AF-A0A543I5D0-F1
#
_entry.id   AF-A0A543I5D0-F1
#
_cell.length_a   1.000
_cell.length_b   1.000
_cell.length_c   1.000
_cell.angle_alpha   90.00
_cell.angle_beta   90.00
_cell.angle_gamma   90.00
#
_symmetry.space_group_name_H-M   'P 1'
#
loop_
_entity.id
_entity.type
_entity.pdbx_description
1 polymer ?
#
loop_
_entity_poly.entity_id
_entity_poly.type
_entity_poly.pdbx_seq_one_letter_code
_entity_poly.pdbx_strand_id
1 'polypeptide(L)'
;MLTVKSSTKISPSVSLAVGLPAVSHAALLCIDPDGSAFTVLGTDLEFQAFLEKATALGFQHLTVEPARFPLCRAGWPDDWTASTPSVPTSLVGGHHD
;
A
#
# COMPACT_ATOMS: atom_id res chain seq x y z
N MET A 1 -8.09 -2.12 -16.47
CA MET A 1 -7.55 -3.40 -15.93
C MET A 1 -6.14 -3.12 -15.46
N LEU A 2 -5.77 -3.58 -14.27
CA LEU A 2 -4.47 -3.32 -13.68
C LEU A 2 -3.58 -4.56 -13.82
N THR A 3 -2.38 -4.41 -14.37
CA THR A 3 -1.43 -5.51 -14.56
C THR A 3 -0.51 -5.62 -13.35
N VAL A 4 -0.52 -6.76 -12.66
CA VAL A 4 0.35 -7.01 -11.50
C VAL A 4 1.79 -7.21 -11.97
N LYS A 5 2.70 -6.42 -11.39
CA LYS A 5 4.15 -6.50 -11.63
C LYS A 5 4.89 -7.17 -10.48
N SER A 6 4.48 -6.88 -9.24
CA SER A 6 5.10 -7.44 -8.04
C SER A 6 4.12 -7.43 -6.87
N SER A 7 4.42 -8.18 -5.83
CA SER A 7 3.60 -8.31 -4.63
C SER A 7 4.48 -8.39 -3.39
N THR A 8 4.03 -7.80 -2.30
CA THR A 8 4.69 -7.89 -0.99
C THR A 8 3.67 -7.91 0.13
N LYS A 9 4.11 -8.34 1.31
CA LYS A 9 3.34 -8.27 2.55
C LYS A 9 3.80 -7.07 3.37
N ILE A 10 2.86 -6.20 3.71
CA ILE A 10 3.07 -5.10 4.64
C ILE A 10 2.74 -5.59 6.05
N SER A 11 3.70 -5.44 6.96
CA SER A 11 3.51 -5.78 8.38
C SER A 11 2.55 -4.80 9.06
N PRO A 12 1.92 -5.18 10.18
CA PRO A 12 1.02 -4.28 10.92
C PRO A 12 1.71 -3.00 11.39
N SER A 13 3.00 -3.07 11.75
CA SER A 13 3.79 -1.90 12.15
C SER A 13 3.97 -0.90 11.01
N VAL A 14 4.26 -1.39 9.79
CA VAL A 14 4.39 -0.53 8.61
C VAL A 14 3.03 0.01 8.19
N SER A 15 1.98 -0.81 8.24
CA SER A 15 0.60 -0.38 7.97
C SER A 15 0.19 0.79 8.86
N LEU A 16 0.47 0.70 10.17
CA LEU A 16 0.24 1.79 11.11
C LEU A 16 1.06 3.04 10.76
N ALA A 17 2.34 2.87 10.40
CA ALA A 17 3.22 3.98 10.04
C ALA A 17 2.76 4.75 8.78
N VAL A 18 2.06 4.08 7.84
CA VAL A 18 1.51 4.71 6.62
C VAL A 18 0.05 5.16 6.76
N GLY A 19 -0.49 5.13 7.98
CA GLY A 19 -1.84 5.60 8.31
C GLY A 19 -2.97 4.61 8.02
N LEU A 20 -2.66 3.32 7.91
CA LEU A 20 -3.62 2.24 7.75
C LEU A 20 -3.90 1.54 9.09
N PRO A 21 -4.97 0.73 9.21
CA PRO A 21 -5.17 -0.12 10.37
C PRO A 21 -3.95 -1.00 10.66
N ALA A 22 -3.64 -1.23 11.94
CA ALA A 22 -2.48 -2.04 12.37
C ALA A 22 -2.69 -3.55 12.15
N VAL A 23 -2.90 -3.94 10.90
CA VAL A 23 -3.08 -5.33 10.45
C VAL A 23 -2.11 -5.63 9.32
N SER A 24 -1.90 -6.92 9.02
CA SER A 24 -1.12 -7.29 7.84
C SER A 24 -1.93 -6.98 6.58
N HIS A 25 -1.31 -6.26 5.64
CA HIS A 25 -1.91 -6.01 4.33
C HIS A 25 -1.08 -6.70 3.24
N ALA A 26 -1.77 -7.25 2.26
CA ALA A 26 -1.20 -7.59 0.97
C ALA A 26 -1.10 -6.32 0.13
N ALA A 27 0.08 -6.07 -0.45
CA ALA A 27 0.34 -4.95 -1.35
C ALA A 27 0.76 -5.48 -2.72
N LEU A 28 0.11 -5.02 -3.77
CA LEU A 28 0.44 -5.40 -5.14
C LEU A 28 0.82 -4.15 -5.93
N LEU A 29 1.99 -4.19 -6.57
CA LEU A 29 2.39 -3.18 -7.54
C LEU A 29 1.71 -3.50 -8.86
N CYS A 30 0.84 -2.60 -9.28
CA CYS A 30 0.10 -2.69 -10.53
C CYS A 30 0.50 -1.56 -11.48
N ILE A 31 0.47 -1.86 -12.78
CA ILE A 31 0.63 -0.88 -13.85
C ILE A 31 -0.70 -0.78 -14.60
N ASP A 32 -1.20 0.44 -14.77
CA ASP A 32 -2.35 0.75 -15.61
C ASP A 32 -1.96 0.72 -17.11
N PRO A 33 -2.88 0.49 -18.07
CA PRO A 33 -2.63 0.63 -19.50
C PRO A 33 -1.90 1.90 -19.93
N ASP A 34 -2.06 3.02 -19.22
CA ASP A 34 -1.35 4.28 -19.51
C ASP A 34 0.13 4.26 -19.04
N GLY A 35 0.58 3.16 -18.42
CA GLY A 35 1.94 3.00 -17.90
C GLY A 35 2.14 3.52 -16.48
N SER A 36 1.08 4.05 -15.84
CA SER A 36 1.13 4.58 -14.48
C SER A 36 1.17 3.45 -13.44
N ALA A 37 2.02 3.60 -12.42
CA ALA A 37 2.21 2.61 -11.36
C ALA A 37 1.41 2.95 -10.09
N PHE A 38 0.67 1.96 -9.59
CA PHE A 38 -0.17 2.06 -8.41
C PHE A 38 0.04 0.86 -7.51
N THR A 39 0.00 1.07 -6.20
CA THR A 39 -0.07 -0.02 -5.24
C THR A 39 -1.51 -0.20 -4.81
N VAL A 40 -2.02 -1.41 -4.98
CA VAL A 40 -3.32 -1.81 -4.46
C VAL A 40 -3.13 -2.62 -3.18
N LEU A 41 -3.95 -2.32 -2.18
CA LEU A 41 -3.87 -2.89 -0.84
C LEU A 41 -5.12 -3.71 -0.53
N GLY A 42 -4.93 -4.88 0.07
CA GLY A 42 -5.99 -5.75 0.55
C GLY A 42 -5.59 -6.48 1.83
N THR A 43 -6.56 -7.07 2.52
CA THR A 43 -6.32 -7.91 3.70
C THR A 43 -6.38 -9.40 3.39
N ASP A 44 -6.66 -9.75 2.12
CA ASP A 44 -6.74 -11.13 1.64
C ASP A 44 -5.34 -11.69 1.35
N LEU A 45 -4.71 -12.27 2.37
CA LEU A 45 -3.37 -12.84 2.29
C LEU A 45 -3.34 -14.14 1.46
N GLU A 46 -4.46 -14.84 1.34
CA GLU A 46 -4.55 -16.05 0.50
C GLU A 46 -4.48 -15.68 -0.98
N PHE A 47 -5.19 -14.62 -1.38
CA PHE A 47 -5.12 -14.07 -2.72
C PHE A 47 -3.72 -13.55 -3.06
N GLN A 48 -3.03 -12.92 -2.10
CA GLN A 48 -1.61 -12.55 -2.26
C GLN A 48 -0.74 -13.78 -2.53
N ALA A 49 -0.85 -14.82 -1.70
CA ALA A 49 -0.05 -16.03 -1.87
C ALA A 49 -0.32 -16.73 -3.21
N PHE A 50 -1.55 -16.68 -3.69
CA PHE A 50 -1.91 -17.13 -5.04
C PHE A 50 -1.20 -16.30 -6.11
N LEU A 51 -1.22 -14.97 -6.01
CA LEU A 51 -0.56 -14.08 -6.97
C LEU A 51 0.97 -14.21 -6.95
N GLU A 52 1.58 -14.38 -5.79
CA GLU A 52 3.02 -14.65 -5.67
C GLU A 52 3.40 -15.94 -6.39
N LYS A 53 2.64 -17.01 -6.16
CA LYS A 53 2.83 -18.29 -6.86
C LYS A 53 2.63 -18.14 -8.36
N ALA A 54 1.57 -17.46 -8.79
CA ALA A 54 1.28 -17.27 -10.21
C ALA A 54 2.36 -16.40 -10.90
N THR A 55 2.87 -15.37 -10.22
CA THR A 55 3.98 -14.55 -10.73
C THR A 55 5.28 -15.37 -10.83
N ALA A 56 5.58 -16.19 -9.82
CA ALA A 56 6.75 -17.08 -9.83
C ALA A 56 6.67 -18.15 -10.94
N LEU A 57 5.47 -18.57 -11.30
CA LEU A 57 5.22 -19.48 -12.43
C LEU A 57 5.32 -18.80 -13.81
N GLY A 58 5.64 -17.50 -13.85
CA GLY A 58 5.82 -16.76 -15.09
C GLY A 58 4.52 -16.34 -15.76
N PHE A 59 3.39 -16.34 -15.06
CA PHE A 59 2.15 -15.71 -15.53
C PHE A 59 2.31 -14.18 -15.46
N GLN A 60 3.12 -13.66 -16.37
CA GLN A 60 3.18 -12.23 -16.64
C GLN A 60 1.79 -11.84 -17.19
N HIS A 61 1.22 -10.75 -16.67
CA HIS A 61 -0.06 -10.16 -17.10
C HIS A 61 -1.30 -10.64 -16.33
N LEU A 62 -1.14 -11.04 -15.06
CA LEU A 62 -2.29 -11.17 -14.17
C LEU A 62 -2.99 -9.82 -14.04
N THR A 63 -4.24 -9.80 -14.48
CA THR A 63 -5.11 -8.62 -14.36
C THR A 63 -5.93 -8.73 -13.08
N VAL A 64 -5.91 -7.67 -12.29
CA VAL A 64 -6.77 -7.56 -11.11
C VAL A 64 -7.86 -6.53 -11.37
N GLU A 65 -9.07 -6.87 -10.93
CA GLU A 65 -10.18 -5.94 -10.94
C GLU A 65 -10.02 -4.96 -9.76
N PRO A 66 -10.01 -3.64 -10.00
CA PRO A 66 -9.78 -2.65 -8.96
C PRO A 66 -10.85 -2.71 -7.85
N ALA A 67 -12.06 -3.18 -8.13
CA ALA A 67 -13.12 -3.35 -7.13
C ALA A 67 -12.76 -4.35 -6.00
N ARG A 68 -11.83 -5.29 -6.25
CA ARG A 68 -11.35 -6.23 -5.22
C ARG A 68 -10.30 -5.65 -4.29
N PHE A 69 -9.76 -4.48 -4.61
CA PHE A 69 -8.76 -3.79 -3.81
C PHE A 69 -9.27 -2.38 -3.49
N PRO A 70 -9.97 -2.20 -2.35
CA PRO A 70 -10.66 -0.96 -2.05
C PRO A 70 -9.71 0.22 -1.80
N LEU A 71 -8.42 -0.07 -1.60
CA LEU A 71 -7.39 0.91 -1.31
C LEU A 71 -6.37 0.89 -2.45
N CYS A 72 -6.32 1.98 -3.22
CA CYS A 72 -5.34 2.22 -4.27
C CYS A 72 -4.57 3.50 -3.93
N ARG A 73 -3.24 3.43 -3.92
CA ARG A 73 -2.35 4.57 -3.72
C ARG A 73 -1.31 4.61 -4.84
N ALA A 74 -1.00 5.81 -5.32
CA ALA A 74 0.10 6.00 -6.25
C ALA A 74 1.45 5.73 -5.55
N GLY A 75 2.42 5.17 -6.30
CA GLY A 75 3.75 4.86 -5.76
C GLY A 75 3.80 3.61 -4.89
N TRP A 76 5.00 3.27 -4.42
CA TRP A 76 5.29 2.10 -3.57
C TRP A 76 5.27 2.49 -2.09
N PRO A 77 5.02 1.57 -1.13
CA PRO A 77 4.97 1.89 0.29
C PRO A 77 6.20 2.62 0.84
N ASP A 78 7.39 2.37 0.30
CA ASP A 78 8.62 3.10 0.64
C ASP A 78 8.58 4.59 0.25
N ASP A 79 7.80 4.92 -0.79
CA ASP A 79 7.61 6.27 -1.33
C ASP A 79 6.47 7.02 -0.63
N TRP A 80 5.62 6.28 0.10
CA TRP A 80 4.61 6.87 0.97
C TRP A 80 5.31 7.46 2.17
N THR A 81 5.80 8.68 2.00
CA THR A 81 6.24 9.51 3.13
C THR A 81 5.19 9.35 4.21
N ALA A 82 5.61 8.78 5.36
CA ALA A 82 4.81 8.76 6.56
C ALA A 82 4.32 10.19 6.69
N SER A 83 3.02 10.41 6.50
CA SER A 83 2.44 11.70 6.76
C SER A 83 2.60 11.85 8.25
N THR A 84 3.73 12.42 8.67
CA THR A 84 4.01 12.79 10.04
C THR A 84 2.74 13.52 10.44
N PRO A 85 2.01 13.08 11.48
CA PRO A 85 0.99 13.95 12.02
C PRO A 85 1.74 15.22 12.39
N SER A 86 1.53 16.28 11.62
CA SER A 86 2.07 17.58 11.95
C SER A 86 1.34 17.96 13.22
N VAL A 87 1.92 17.59 14.36
CA VAL A 87 1.52 18.12 15.64
C VAL A 87 1.56 19.64 15.43
N PRO A 88 0.45 20.37 15.58
CA PRO A 88 0.54 21.80 15.54
C PRO A 88 1.39 22.21 16.74
N THR A 89 2.67 22.52 16.50
CA THR A 89 3.48 23.31 17.42
C THR A 89 2.89 24.72 17.41
N SER A 90 1.76 24.88 18.09
CA SER A 90 1.31 26.15 18.65
C SER A 90 1.41 25.98 20.15
N LEU A 91 2.04 26.82 20.93
CA LEU A 91 2.93 27.95 20.72
C LEU A 91 3.44 28.18 22.15
N VAL A 92 4.72 28.45 22.31
CA VAL A 92 5.28 28.94 23.57
C VAL A 92 4.51 30.17 24.07
N GLY A 93 4.11 30.14 25.34
CA GLY A 93 3.63 31.28 26.12
C GLY A 93 3.39 30.75 27.53
N GLY A 94 4.25 30.90 28.52
CA GLY A 94 4.95 32.12 28.89
C GLY A 94 4.05 32.95 29.80
N HIS A 95 3.86 32.56 31.06
CA HIS A 95 3.73 33.54 32.15
C HIS A 95 3.96 32.91 33.52
N HIS A 96 4.87 33.56 34.24
CA HIS A 96 5.02 33.60 35.69
C HIS A 96 3.67 33.87 36.38
N ASP A 97 3.35 33.14 37.44
CA ASP A 97 3.12 33.70 38.79
C ASP A 97 3.29 32.57 39.82
#